data_AF-A0A813XNB2-F1
#
_entry.id   AF-A0A813XNB2-F1
#
_cell.length_a   1.000
_cell.length_b   1.000
_cell.length_c   1.000
_cell.angle_alpha   90.00
_cell.angle_beta   90.00
_cell.angle_gamma   90.00
#
_symmetry.space_group_name_H-M   'P 1'
#
loop_
_entity.id
_entity.type
_entity.pdbx_description
1 polymer ?
#
loop_
_entity_poly.entity_id
_entity_poly.type
_entity_poly.pdbx_seq_one_letter_code
_entity_poly.pdbx_strand_id
1 'polypeptide(L)'
;DDPNELPAFVCSNEAAKSYRYSIKGDNLFAAVLLYAKQKLKSDSLSSSNQTALKNLIINLEKVAQTNKFSLDETSDKIKNRQKKTCCTLINNIGMYVPVKNDIGYRPVPLNKDQFKKLCENLCNGKNIKIKQTSEDELQNIITCIQFANDELDYGEGLELGINLFLYGSNILHSQIITLLPIAYQLLKRNLYSKIITDHIARRSNSIEDINYFKKHRNND
;
A
#
# COMPACT_ATOMS: atom_id res chain seq x y z
N ASP A 1 4.85 8.04 -0.16
CA ASP A 1 6.15 8.04 -0.85
C ASP A 1 7.23 8.59 0.08
N ASP A 2 7.12 9.83 0.55
CA ASP A 2 7.99 10.40 1.58
C ASP A 2 7.17 10.96 2.76
N PRO A 3 7.58 10.78 4.03
CA PRO A 3 6.85 11.33 5.18
C PRO A 3 6.88 12.87 5.26
N ASN A 4 7.81 13.53 4.57
CA ASN A 4 7.93 14.99 4.57
C ASN A 4 7.19 15.65 3.39
N GLU A 5 6.56 14.86 2.52
CA GLU A 5 5.80 15.33 1.39
C GLU A 5 4.28 15.22 1.63
N LEU A 6 3.51 16.07 0.98
CA LEU A 6 2.06 15.94 0.96
C LEU A 6 1.64 14.64 0.24
N PRO A 7 0.50 14.03 0.62
CA PRO A 7 -0.01 12.84 -0.06
C PRO A 7 -0.11 13.03 -1.58
N ALA A 8 0.40 12.06 -2.33
CA ALA A 8 0.33 12.07 -3.79
C ALA A 8 -1.12 11.91 -4.29
N PHE A 9 -1.89 11.05 -3.62
CA PHE A 9 -3.28 10.75 -3.94
C PHE A 9 -3.99 10.03 -2.79
N VAL A 10 -5.30 9.88 -2.93
CA VAL A 10 -6.17 9.11 -2.03
C VAL A 10 -6.39 7.73 -2.63
N CYS A 11 -6.35 6.69 -1.78
CA CYS A 11 -6.66 5.32 -2.16
C CYS A 11 -7.73 4.72 -1.25
N SER A 12 -8.46 3.76 -1.78
CA SER A 12 -9.35 2.88 -1.02
C SER A 12 -8.84 1.45 -1.01
N ASN A 13 -9.05 0.74 0.09
CA ASN A 13 -8.81 -0.70 0.22
C ASN A 13 -9.90 -1.35 1.07
N GLU A 14 -10.24 -2.60 0.74
CA GLU A 14 -11.07 -3.46 1.58
C GLU A 14 -10.19 -4.55 2.19
N ALA A 15 -9.68 -4.31 3.40
CA ALA A 15 -8.66 -5.14 4.04
C ALA A 15 -9.06 -6.61 4.19
N ALA A 16 -10.35 -6.89 4.40
CA ALA A 16 -10.86 -8.26 4.50
C ALA A 16 -10.88 -9.03 3.16
N LYS A 17 -10.77 -8.32 2.02
CA LYS A 17 -10.85 -8.92 0.68
C LYS A 17 -9.49 -9.08 0.02
N SER A 18 -8.64 -8.05 0.08
CA SER A 18 -7.34 -8.10 -0.60
C SER A 18 -6.37 -7.03 -0.11
N TYR A 19 -5.10 -7.19 -0.48
CA TYR A 19 -4.03 -6.20 -0.31
C TYR A 19 -3.98 -5.13 -1.42
N ARG A 20 -4.94 -5.14 -2.36
CA ARG A 20 -4.94 -4.21 -3.51
C ARG A 20 -5.57 -2.89 -3.13
N TYR A 21 -4.99 -1.80 -3.62
CA TYR A 21 -5.57 -0.47 -3.49
C TYR A 21 -6.16 -0.02 -4.82
N SER A 22 -7.17 0.84 -4.75
CA SER A 22 -7.69 1.58 -5.89
C SER A 22 -7.48 3.07 -5.65
N ILE A 23 -6.89 3.77 -6.62
CA ILE A 23 -6.73 5.22 -6.57
C ILE A 23 -8.12 5.86 -6.70
N LYS A 24 -8.38 6.92 -5.94
CA LYS A 24 -9.67 7.62 -5.83
C LYS A 24 -9.51 9.13 -5.98
N GLY A 25 -8.61 9.56 -6.86
CA GLY A 25 -8.30 10.98 -7.07
C GLY A 25 -7.21 11.52 -6.14
N ASP A 26 -6.80 12.75 -6.39
CA ASP A 26 -5.65 13.37 -5.73
C ASP A 26 -5.98 14.15 -4.45
N ASN A 27 -7.25 14.15 -4.06
CA ASN A 27 -7.78 14.81 -2.87
C ASN A 27 -9.07 14.09 -2.38
N LEU A 28 -9.53 14.47 -1.18
CA LEU A 28 -10.70 13.83 -0.56
C LEU A 28 -12.02 14.16 -1.25
N PHE A 29 -12.16 15.33 -1.88
CA PHE A 29 -13.39 15.68 -2.61
C PHE A 29 -13.60 14.74 -3.79
N ALA A 30 -12.57 14.49 -4.60
CA ALA A 30 -12.60 13.51 -5.66
C ALA A 30 -12.98 12.12 -5.12
N ALA A 31 -12.33 11.68 -4.04
CA ALA A 31 -12.55 10.34 -3.49
C ALA A 31 -13.98 10.12 -3.00
N VAL A 32 -14.52 11.07 -2.22
CA VAL A 32 -15.88 11.01 -1.70
C VAL A 32 -16.90 11.14 -2.82
N LEU A 33 -16.67 12.04 -3.78
CA LEU A 33 -17.55 12.22 -4.94
C LEU A 33 -17.65 10.92 -5.77
N LEU A 34 -16.51 10.32 -6.11
CA LEU A 34 -16.46 9.08 -6.89
C LEU A 34 -17.15 7.94 -6.16
N TYR A 35 -16.93 7.82 -4.84
CA TYR A 35 -17.62 6.84 -4.02
C TYR A 35 -19.14 7.08 -3.97
N ALA A 36 -19.58 8.33 -3.78
CA ALA A 36 -20.99 8.70 -3.77
C ALA A 36 -21.67 8.40 -5.13
N LYS A 37 -21.00 8.74 -6.25
CA LYS A 37 -21.47 8.41 -7.60
C LYS A 37 -21.56 6.90 -7.83
N GLN A 38 -20.60 6.12 -7.35
CA GLN A 38 -20.65 4.66 -7.42
C GLN A 38 -21.82 4.10 -6.60
N LYS A 39 -22.05 4.61 -5.38
CA LYS A 39 -23.17 4.17 -4.54
C LYS A 39 -24.52 4.54 -5.13
N LEU A 40 -24.65 5.72 -5.73
CA LEU A 40 -25.90 6.13 -6.38
C LEU A 40 -26.29 5.22 -7.56
N LYS A 41 -25.31 4.60 -8.22
CA LYS A 41 -25.53 3.60 -9.29
C LYS A 41 -25.89 2.21 -8.78
N SER A 42 -25.85 1.95 -7.47
CA SER A 42 -26.19 0.65 -6.91
C SER A 42 -27.68 0.57 -6.54
N ASP A 43 -28.34 -0.52 -6.88
CA ASP A 43 -29.81 -0.71 -6.79
C ASP A 43 -30.36 -0.82 -5.36
N SER A 44 -29.52 -0.71 -4.33
CA SER A 44 -29.88 -1.00 -2.93
C SER A 44 -30.26 0.22 -2.08
N LEU A 45 -30.45 1.39 -2.69
CA LEU A 45 -30.71 2.64 -1.96
C LEU A 45 -32.20 3.02 -1.96
N SER A 46 -32.73 3.37 -0.77
CA SER A 46 -34.05 3.99 -0.64
C SER A 46 -34.11 5.35 -1.36
N SER A 47 -35.31 5.77 -1.76
CA SER A 47 -35.52 7.05 -2.45
C SER A 47 -35.00 8.26 -1.65
N SER A 48 -35.16 8.26 -0.32
CA SER A 48 -34.62 9.31 0.55
C SER A 48 -33.10 9.36 0.53
N ASN A 49 -32.43 8.21 0.61
CA ASN A 49 -30.96 8.13 0.57
C ASN A 49 -30.41 8.50 -0.81
N GLN A 50 -31.12 8.16 -1.90
CA GLN A 50 -30.76 8.59 -3.24
C GLN A 50 -30.79 10.12 -3.37
N THR A 51 -31.84 10.78 -2.85
CA THR A 51 -31.95 12.25 -2.84
C THR A 51 -30.83 12.89 -2.02
N ALA A 52 -30.55 12.36 -0.82
CA ALA A 52 -29.45 12.86 0.02
C ALA A 52 -28.08 12.73 -0.68
N LEU A 53 -27.81 11.62 -1.35
CA LEU A 53 -26.57 11.41 -2.11
C LEU A 53 -26.46 12.37 -3.30
N LYS A 54 -27.55 12.61 -4.04
CA LYS A 54 -27.57 13.59 -5.14
C LYS A 54 -27.23 15.00 -4.63
N ASN A 55 -27.82 15.41 -3.51
CA ASN A 55 -27.52 16.71 -2.89
C ASN A 55 -26.07 16.81 -2.43
N LEU A 56 -25.52 15.74 -1.84
CA LEU A 56 -24.10 15.68 -1.46
C LEU A 56 -23.19 15.84 -2.68
N ILE A 57 -23.47 15.14 -3.78
CA ILE A 57 -22.70 15.23 -5.04
C ILE A 57 -22.68 16.67 -5.56
N ILE A 58 -23.83 17.34 -5.62
CA ILE A 58 -23.95 18.74 -6.07
C ILE A 58 -23.11 19.66 -5.18
N ASN A 59 -23.18 19.49 -3.86
CA ASN A 59 -22.41 20.31 -2.92
C ASN A 59 -20.89 20.08 -3.05
N LEU A 60 -20.45 18.84 -3.21
CA LEU A 60 -19.04 18.50 -3.44
C LEU A 60 -18.52 19.14 -4.72
N GLU A 61 -19.29 19.09 -5.81
CA GLU A 61 -18.92 19.70 -7.10
C GLU A 61 -18.79 21.22 -6.98
N LYS A 62 -19.74 21.88 -6.30
CA LYS A 62 -19.70 23.33 -6.07
C LYS A 62 -18.48 23.77 -5.24
N VAL A 63 -18.21 23.06 -4.15
CA VAL A 63 -17.06 23.37 -3.28
C VAL A 63 -15.74 23.12 -4.01
N ALA A 64 -15.63 22.00 -4.74
CA ALA A 64 -14.44 21.69 -5.52
C ALA A 64 -14.20 22.71 -6.63
N GLN A 65 -15.24 23.16 -7.33
CA GLN A 65 -15.12 24.22 -8.35
C GLN A 65 -14.64 25.54 -7.75
N THR A 66 -15.22 25.94 -6.61
CA THR A 66 -14.85 27.19 -5.90
C THR A 66 -13.39 27.16 -5.45
N ASN A 67 -12.93 26.01 -4.94
CA ASN A 67 -11.58 25.84 -4.40
C ASN A 67 -10.57 25.29 -5.42
N LYS A 68 -10.99 25.10 -6.68
CA LYS A 68 -10.17 24.53 -7.77
C LYS A 68 -9.57 23.16 -7.44
N PHE A 69 -10.31 22.31 -6.72
CA PHE A 69 -9.93 20.92 -6.53
C PHE A 69 -10.28 20.09 -7.76
N SER A 70 -9.34 19.26 -8.21
CA SER A 70 -9.62 18.25 -9.23
C SER A 70 -10.66 17.26 -8.71
N LEU A 71 -11.59 16.84 -9.57
CA LEU A 71 -12.55 15.76 -9.28
C LEU A 71 -12.26 14.50 -10.09
N ASP A 72 -11.14 14.48 -10.82
CA ASP A 72 -10.75 13.36 -11.67
C ASP A 72 -10.21 12.19 -10.83
N GLU A 73 -10.56 10.96 -11.23
CA GLU A 73 -9.98 9.76 -10.63
C GLU A 73 -8.47 9.68 -10.90
N THR A 74 -8.01 10.19 -12.05
CA THR A 74 -6.61 10.20 -12.48
C THR A 74 -6.19 11.60 -12.97
N SER A 75 -5.84 12.47 -12.03
CA SER A 75 -5.31 13.81 -12.32
C SER A 75 -3.87 13.78 -12.85
N ASP A 76 -3.39 14.90 -13.38
CA ASP A 76 -2.00 15.01 -13.84
C ASP A 76 -0.99 14.86 -12.69
N LYS A 77 -1.35 15.25 -11.47
CA LYS A 77 -0.53 14.98 -10.27
C LYS A 77 -0.34 13.47 -10.08
N ILE A 78 -1.41 12.68 -10.22
CA ILE A 78 -1.35 11.21 -10.13
C ILE A 78 -0.49 10.63 -11.25
N LYS A 79 -0.74 11.04 -12.51
CA LYS A 79 0.03 10.56 -13.67
C LYS A 79 1.52 10.86 -13.50
N ASN A 80 1.86 12.06 -13.03
CA ASN A 80 3.24 12.48 -12.83
C ASN A 80 3.92 11.69 -11.71
N ARG A 81 3.22 11.35 -10.63
CA ARG A 81 3.73 10.41 -9.64
C ARG A 81 3.93 9.02 -10.26
N GLN A 82 2.95 8.51 -10.99
CA GLN A 82 3.04 7.17 -11.59
C GLN A 82 4.23 7.02 -12.54
N LYS A 83 4.60 8.07 -13.29
CA LYS A 83 5.81 8.10 -14.13
C LYS A 83 7.11 7.96 -13.34
N LYS A 84 7.12 8.31 -12.06
CA LYS A 84 8.28 8.19 -11.16
C LYS A 84 8.34 6.84 -10.44
N THR A 85 7.31 6.01 -10.55
CA THR A 85 7.25 4.71 -9.89
C THR A 85 8.39 3.81 -10.40
N CYS A 86 9.18 3.25 -9.49
CA CYS A 86 10.30 2.37 -9.82
C CYS A 86 9.82 0.96 -10.22
N CYS A 87 8.80 0.46 -9.51
CA CYS A 87 8.22 -0.85 -9.79
C CYS A 87 6.75 -0.92 -9.38
N THR A 88 6.03 -1.89 -9.97
CA THR A 88 4.65 -2.20 -9.56
C THR A 88 4.64 -3.33 -8.53
N LEU A 89 4.38 -2.97 -7.28
CA LEU A 89 4.17 -3.90 -6.18
C LEU A 89 2.90 -4.76 -6.39
N ILE A 90 2.73 -5.80 -5.58
CA ILE A 90 1.54 -6.67 -5.67
C ILE A 90 0.23 -5.92 -5.39
N ASN A 91 0.28 -4.77 -4.71
CA ASN A 91 -0.88 -3.92 -4.43
C ASN A 91 -1.35 -3.02 -5.59
N ASN A 92 -0.65 -3.04 -6.73
CA ASN A 92 -0.91 -2.24 -7.94
C ASN A 92 -0.69 -0.72 -7.83
N ILE A 93 -0.10 -0.22 -6.73
CA ILE A 93 0.23 1.21 -6.58
C ILE A 93 1.68 1.49 -6.95
N GLY A 94 2.58 0.56 -6.64
CA GLY A 94 4.00 0.73 -6.84
C GLY A 94 4.65 1.69 -5.83
N MET A 95 5.98 1.73 -5.87
CA MET A 95 6.80 2.53 -4.95
C MET A 95 7.67 3.55 -5.71
N TYR A 96 8.06 4.59 -5.00
CA TYR A 96 9.02 5.60 -5.46
C TYR A 96 10.23 5.65 -4.53
N VAL A 97 11.42 5.56 -5.11
CA VAL A 97 12.69 5.90 -4.47
C VAL A 97 13.49 6.84 -5.37
N PRO A 98 14.35 7.71 -4.83
CA PRO A 98 15.25 8.51 -5.65
C PRO A 98 16.21 7.61 -6.44
N VAL A 99 16.32 7.84 -7.74
CA VAL A 99 17.30 7.17 -8.62
C VAL A 99 18.14 8.24 -9.30
N LYS A 100 19.47 8.14 -9.19
CA LYS A 100 20.43 9.06 -9.81
C LYS A 100 21.54 8.25 -10.46
N ASN A 101 21.78 8.46 -11.75
CA ASN A 101 22.78 7.72 -12.53
C ASN A 101 22.59 6.20 -12.39
N ASP A 102 21.34 5.73 -12.48
CA ASP A 102 20.95 4.33 -12.31
C ASP A 102 21.26 3.69 -10.94
N ILE A 103 21.55 4.52 -9.93
CA ILE A 103 21.74 4.10 -8.53
C ILE A 103 20.55 4.56 -7.69
N GLY A 104 19.98 3.66 -6.91
CA GLY A 104 18.87 3.83 -5.98
C GLY A 104 17.86 2.69 -5.99
N TYR A 105 17.78 1.94 -7.10
CA TYR A 105 16.86 0.81 -7.27
C TYR A 105 17.38 -0.20 -8.30
N ARG A 106 17.35 -1.47 -7.89
CA ARG A 106 17.36 -2.63 -8.77
C ARG A 106 16.17 -3.55 -8.44
N PRO A 107 15.64 -4.31 -9.40
CA PRO A 107 14.47 -5.16 -9.16
C PRO A 107 14.82 -6.40 -8.36
N VAL A 108 13.93 -6.78 -7.45
CA VAL A 108 13.99 -8.09 -6.79
C VAL A 108 13.94 -9.18 -7.87
N PRO A 109 14.76 -10.24 -7.80
CA PRO A 109 14.85 -11.28 -8.83
C PRO A 109 13.65 -12.25 -8.80
N LEU A 110 12.44 -11.75 -8.60
CA LEU A 110 11.18 -12.50 -8.56
C LEU A 110 10.09 -11.73 -9.31
N ASN A 111 9.44 -12.38 -10.27
CA ASN A 111 8.17 -11.88 -10.80
C ASN A 111 7.02 -12.14 -9.82
N LYS A 112 5.84 -11.56 -10.10
CA LYS A 112 4.67 -11.65 -9.21
C LYS A 112 4.22 -13.08 -8.90
N ASP A 113 4.33 -14.01 -9.85
CA ASP A 113 3.87 -15.39 -9.66
C ASP A 113 4.92 -16.22 -8.92
N GLN A 114 6.21 -16.00 -9.20
CA GLN A 114 7.32 -16.55 -8.42
C GLN A 114 7.24 -16.10 -6.96
N PHE A 115 7.06 -14.80 -6.72
CA PHE A 115 6.91 -14.24 -5.38
C PHE A 115 5.74 -14.87 -4.61
N LYS A 116 4.56 -15.01 -5.24
CA LYS A 116 3.40 -15.65 -4.60
C LYS A 116 3.68 -17.11 -4.28
N LYS A 117 4.29 -17.85 -5.21
CA LYS A 117 4.64 -19.26 -5.02
C LYS A 117 5.64 -19.44 -3.88
N LEU A 118 6.65 -18.57 -3.81
CA LEU A 118 7.62 -18.54 -2.72
C LEU A 118 6.91 -18.34 -1.38
N CYS A 119 6.06 -17.32 -1.27
CA CYS A 119 5.32 -17.04 -0.04
C CYS A 119 4.37 -18.19 0.36
N GLU A 120 3.70 -18.81 -0.62
CA GLU A 120 2.82 -19.95 -0.40
C GLU A 120 3.58 -21.15 0.16
N ASN A 121 4.74 -21.47 -0.42
CA ASN A 121 5.60 -22.54 0.06
C ASN A 121 6.10 -22.29 1.49
N LEU A 122 6.49 -21.04 1.79
CA LEU A 122 6.96 -20.65 3.13
C LEU A 122 5.86 -20.76 4.20
N CYS A 123 4.66 -20.30 3.87
CA CYS A 123 3.58 -20.14 4.85
C CYS A 123 2.72 -21.38 5.00
N ASN A 124 2.41 -22.06 3.89
CA ASN A 124 1.42 -23.14 3.82
C ASN A 124 2.02 -24.46 3.31
N GLY A 125 3.31 -24.49 2.98
CA GLY A 125 4.00 -25.68 2.47
C GLY A 125 3.96 -26.84 3.46
N LYS A 126 3.28 -27.93 3.06
CA LYS A 126 3.20 -29.17 3.87
C LYS A 126 4.46 -30.04 3.76
N ASN A 127 5.28 -29.82 2.73
CA ASN A 127 6.50 -30.57 2.50
C ASN A 127 7.69 -29.79 3.08
N ILE A 128 8.35 -30.40 4.07
CA ILE A 128 9.50 -29.81 4.77
C ILE A 128 10.62 -29.42 3.79
N LYS A 129 10.92 -30.26 2.79
CA LYS A 129 11.97 -29.96 1.80
C LYS A 129 11.63 -28.73 0.97
N ILE A 130 10.38 -28.62 0.51
CA ILE A 130 9.93 -27.45 -0.27
C ILE A 130 10.02 -26.19 0.58
N LYS A 131 9.60 -26.26 1.84
CA LYS A 131 9.69 -25.13 2.77
C LYS A 131 11.15 -24.70 2.97
N GLN A 132 12.05 -25.64 3.25
CA GLN A 132 13.49 -25.36 3.40
C GLN A 132 14.10 -24.73 2.14
N THR A 133 13.82 -25.28 0.95
CA THR A 133 14.30 -24.70 -0.30
C THR A 133 13.78 -23.27 -0.52
N SER A 134 12.53 -23.00 -0.15
CA SER A 134 11.97 -21.65 -0.22
C SER A 134 12.54 -20.71 0.87
N GLU A 135 12.89 -21.22 2.05
CA GLU A 135 13.61 -20.46 3.07
C GLU A 135 15.00 -20.07 2.57
N ASP A 136 15.75 -21.02 2.00
CA ASP A 136 17.07 -20.77 1.40
C ASP A 136 17.00 -19.76 0.26
N GLU A 137 16.01 -19.89 -0.63
CA GLU A 137 15.76 -18.94 -1.71
C GLU A 137 15.53 -17.52 -1.18
N LEU A 138 14.68 -17.36 -0.17
CA LEU A 138 14.41 -16.06 0.45
C LEU A 138 15.67 -15.48 1.14
N GLN A 139 16.44 -16.31 1.85
CA GLN A 139 17.67 -15.85 2.51
C GLN A 139 18.74 -15.41 1.51
N ASN A 140 18.86 -16.12 0.37
CA ASN A 140 19.77 -15.71 -0.70
C ASN A 140 19.37 -14.35 -1.27
N ILE A 141 18.08 -14.10 -1.50
CA ILE A 141 17.59 -12.78 -1.95
C ILE A 141 17.87 -11.70 -0.90
N ILE A 142 17.63 -11.97 0.38
CA ILE A 142 17.93 -11.03 1.47
C ILE A 142 19.43 -10.71 1.53
N THR A 143 20.29 -11.70 1.27
CA THR A 143 21.74 -11.50 1.19
C THR A 143 22.11 -10.59 0.03
N CYS A 144 21.53 -10.82 -1.16
CA CYS A 144 21.71 -9.94 -2.32
C CYS A 144 21.27 -8.50 -2.03
N ILE A 145 20.18 -8.32 -1.29
CA ILE A 145 19.69 -7.00 -0.86
C ILE A 145 20.71 -6.29 0.04
N GLN A 146 21.50 -6.99 0.85
CA GLN A 146 22.56 -6.33 1.64
C GLN A 146 23.64 -5.77 0.72
N PHE A 147 24.05 -6.51 -0.31
CA PHE A 147 24.96 -5.97 -1.33
C PHE A 147 24.36 -4.77 -2.06
N ALA A 148 23.06 -4.84 -2.42
CA ALA A 148 22.37 -3.71 -3.02
C ALA A 148 22.34 -2.48 -2.09
N ASN A 149 22.15 -2.66 -0.78
CA ASN A 149 22.22 -1.57 0.19
C ASN A 149 23.63 -0.94 0.24
N ASP A 150 24.70 -1.74 0.23
CA ASP A 150 26.07 -1.23 0.19
C ASP A 150 26.34 -0.44 -1.11
N GLU A 151 25.70 -0.83 -2.20
CA GLU A 151 25.72 -0.17 -3.51
C GLU A 151 24.67 0.95 -3.66
N LEU A 152 24.03 1.36 -2.55
CA LEU A 152 23.02 2.42 -2.45
C LEU A 152 21.69 2.16 -3.18
N ASP A 153 21.43 0.93 -3.61
CA ASP A 153 20.18 0.46 -4.21
C ASP A 153 19.12 0.07 -3.18
N TYR A 154 18.81 1.00 -2.28
CA TYR A 154 17.88 0.79 -1.15
C TYR A 154 16.46 0.38 -1.56
N GLY A 155 16.08 0.65 -2.82
CA GLY A 155 14.78 0.29 -3.34
C GLY A 155 14.52 -1.21 -3.38
N GLU A 156 15.53 -2.06 -3.59
CA GLU A 156 15.32 -3.51 -3.71
C GLU A 156 14.78 -4.11 -2.41
N GLY A 157 15.41 -3.76 -1.28
CA GLY A 157 14.95 -4.16 0.05
C GLY A 157 13.57 -3.61 0.40
N LEU A 158 13.26 -2.38 -0.03
CA LEU A 158 11.95 -1.78 0.13
C LEU A 158 10.87 -2.57 -0.67
N GLU A 159 11.16 -2.95 -1.91
CA GLU A 159 10.24 -3.72 -2.76
C GLU A 159 9.88 -5.06 -2.13
N LEU A 160 10.90 -5.87 -1.78
CA LEU A 160 10.68 -7.18 -1.20
C LEU A 160 9.92 -7.05 0.13
N GLY A 161 10.37 -6.15 1.01
CA GLY A 161 9.74 -5.93 2.31
C GLY A 161 8.27 -5.53 2.19
N ILE A 162 7.91 -4.63 1.26
CA ILE A 162 6.51 -4.22 1.07
C ILE A 162 5.70 -5.40 0.51
N ASN A 163 6.22 -6.14 -0.46
CA ASN A 163 5.52 -7.30 -1.01
C ASN A 163 5.27 -8.38 0.06
N LEU A 164 6.25 -8.68 0.92
CA LEU A 164 6.09 -9.61 2.05
C LEU A 164 5.02 -9.10 3.04
N PHE A 165 5.05 -7.80 3.37
CA PHE A 165 4.05 -7.17 4.23
C PHE A 165 2.62 -7.31 3.68
N LEU A 166 2.47 -7.09 2.36
CA LEU A 166 1.20 -7.17 1.64
C LEU A 166 0.70 -8.62 1.49
N TYR A 167 1.59 -9.62 1.46
CA TYR A 167 1.17 -11.03 1.49
C TYR A 167 0.43 -11.36 2.80
N GLY A 168 0.86 -10.76 3.92
CA GLY A 168 0.04 -10.69 5.14
C GLY A 168 0.18 -11.86 6.11
N SER A 169 1.12 -12.77 5.90
CA SER A 169 1.39 -13.87 6.82
C SER A 169 2.29 -13.44 7.99
N ASN A 170 1.94 -13.88 9.21
CA ASN A 170 2.74 -13.64 10.41
C ASN A 170 4.10 -14.36 10.38
N ILE A 171 4.22 -15.45 9.62
CA ILE A 171 5.47 -16.20 9.42
C ILE A 171 6.55 -15.29 8.81
N LEU A 172 6.16 -14.28 8.03
CA LEU A 172 7.07 -13.38 7.32
C LEU A 172 7.45 -12.14 8.14
N HIS A 173 6.91 -11.97 9.36
CA HIS A 173 7.12 -10.76 10.16
C HIS A 173 8.60 -10.51 10.49
N SER A 174 9.38 -11.55 10.74
CA SER A 174 10.81 -11.39 11.01
C SER A 174 11.54 -10.80 9.81
N GLN A 175 11.29 -11.32 8.59
CA GLN A 175 11.91 -10.76 7.38
C GLN A 175 11.43 -9.34 7.09
N ILE A 176 10.16 -9.03 7.35
CA ILE A 176 9.63 -7.67 7.20
C ILE A 176 10.36 -6.68 8.13
N ILE A 177 10.60 -7.05 9.39
CA ILE A 177 11.32 -6.23 10.37
C ILE A 177 12.81 -6.11 10.05
N THR A 178 13.41 -7.12 9.40
CA THR A 178 14.78 -7.02 8.91
C THR A 178 14.89 -6.06 7.72
N LEU A 179 13.91 -6.08 6.81
CA LEU A 179 14.00 -5.33 5.54
C LEU A 179 13.48 -3.89 5.64
N LEU A 180 12.24 -3.69 6.09
CA LEU A 180 11.55 -2.41 5.94
C LEU A 180 12.10 -1.29 6.82
N PRO A 181 12.38 -1.49 8.13
CA PRO A 181 13.00 -0.47 8.95
C PRO A 181 14.32 0.05 8.36
N ILE A 182 15.21 -0.86 7.95
CA ILE A 182 16.51 -0.53 7.36
C ILE A 182 16.32 0.23 6.05
N ALA A 183 15.50 -0.27 5.13
CA ALA A 183 15.25 0.38 3.85
C ALA A 183 14.70 1.81 4.04
N TYR A 184 13.75 2.00 4.97
CA TYR A 184 13.23 3.33 5.30
C TYR A 184 14.29 4.24 5.91
N GLN A 185 15.15 3.74 6.79
CA GLN A 185 16.22 4.55 7.40
C GLN A 185 17.26 4.99 6.36
N LEU A 186 17.69 4.09 5.47
CA LEU A 186 18.61 4.38 4.36
C LEU A 186 18.02 5.42 3.40
N LEU A 187 16.71 5.37 3.15
CA LEU A 187 15.97 6.37 2.38
C LEU A 187 15.67 7.67 3.16
N LYS A 188 16.13 7.79 4.41
CA LYS A 188 15.86 8.93 5.33
C LYS A 188 14.36 9.14 5.64
N ARG A 189 13.58 8.05 5.60
CA ARG A 189 12.13 7.99 5.89
C ARG A 189 11.86 7.40 7.28
N ASN A 190 12.55 7.90 8.30
CA ASN A 190 12.56 7.33 9.67
C ASN A 190 11.16 7.16 10.29
N LEU A 191 10.22 8.06 10.00
CA LEU A 191 8.84 7.92 10.46
C LEU A 191 8.19 6.62 9.98
N TYR A 192 8.43 6.23 8.72
CA TYR A 192 7.89 4.98 8.17
C TYR A 192 8.57 3.76 8.78
N SER A 193 9.87 3.83 9.11
CA SER A 193 10.55 2.79 9.90
C SER A 193 9.86 2.59 11.25
N LYS A 194 9.53 3.66 11.97
CA LYS A 194 8.81 3.55 13.25
C LYS A 194 7.41 2.96 13.06
N ILE A 195 6.64 3.46 12.10
CA ILE A 195 5.27 2.99 11.83
C ILE A 195 5.26 1.49 11.52
N ILE A 196 6.16 1.01 10.66
CA ILE A 196 6.16 -0.42 10.29
C ILE A 196 6.56 -1.30 11.48
N THR A 197 7.53 -0.89 12.29
CA THR A 197 7.95 -1.62 13.49
C THR A 197 6.81 -1.72 14.50
N ASP A 198 6.16 -0.59 14.82
CA ASP A 198 5.02 -0.55 15.74
C ASP A 198 3.82 -1.34 15.20
N HIS A 199 3.58 -1.27 13.88
CA HIS A 199 2.49 -2.00 13.24
C HIS A 199 2.73 -3.51 13.32
N ILE A 200 3.90 -4.02 12.91
CA ILE A 200 4.18 -5.47 12.95
C ILE A 200 4.13 -6.00 14.39
N ALA A 201 4.62 -5.25 15.38
CA ALA A 201 4.57 -5.64 16.78
C ALA A 201 3.15 -5.82 17.32
N ARG A 202 2.16 -5.14 16.74
CA ARG A 202 0.76 -5.13 17.19
C ARG A 202 -0.22 -5.47 16.06
N ARG A 203 0.25 -6.16 15.01
CA ARG A 203 -0.58 -6.46 13.83
C ARG A 203 -1.64 -7.47 14.23
N SER A 204 -2.83 -6.95 14.51
CA SER A 204 -3.99 -7.71 14.93
C SER A 204 -4.85 -8.04 13.72
N ASN A 205 -5.32 -9.29 13.64
CA ASN A 205 -6.38 -9.71 12.73
C ASN A 205 -7.78 -9.52 13.36
N SER A 206 -7.87 -8.93 14.56
CA SER A 206 -9.14 -8.77 15.25
C SER A 206 -10.01 -7.75 14.51
N ILE A 207 -11.24 -8.16 14.21
CA ILE A 207 -12.30 -7.27 13.71
C ILE A 207 -12.62 -6.16 14.74
N GLU A 208 -12.26 -6.36 16.00
CA GLU A 208 -12.49 -5.42 17.11
C GLU A 208 -11.63 -4.15 16.98
N ASP A 209 -10.38 -4.27 16.53
CA ASP A 209 -9.51 -3.12 16.25
C ASP A 209 -9.93 -2.39 14.96
N ILE A 210 -10.39 -3.13 13.95
CA ILE A 210 -10.95 -2.55 12.71
C ILE A 210 -12.24 -1.76 13.01
N ASN A 211 -13.00 -2.19 14.01
CA ASN A 211 -14.21 -1.53 14.49
C ASN A 211 -13.94 -0.53 15.64
N TYR A 212 -12.69 -0.15 15.91
CA TYR A 212 -12.36 0.84 16.96
C TYR A 212 -13.26 2.08 16.87
N PHE A 213 -13.48 2.60 15.66
CA PHE A 213 -14.37 3.75 15.42
C PHE A 213 -15.87 3.43 15.51
N LYS A 214 -16.30 2.17 15.38
CA LYS A 214 -17.70 1.79 15.66
C LYS A 214 -17.95 1.68 17.16
N LYS A 215 -16.98 1.19 17.94
CA LYS A 215 -17.09 1.03 19.39
C LYS A 215 -17.15 2.38 20.13
N HIS A 216 -16.54 3.42 19.58
CA HIS A 216 -16.47 4.75 20.18
C HIS A 216 -17.40 5.79 19.52
N ARG A 217 -18.24 5.39 18.55
CA ARG A 217 -19.24 6.29 17.93
C ARG A 217 -20.49 6.54 18.77
N ASN A 218 -20.71 5.74 19.82
CA ASN A 218 -21.87 5.87 20.70
C ASN A 218 -21.55 6.63 22.00
N ASN A 219 -20.37 7.25 22.09
CA ASN A 219 -19.91 7.98 23.29
C ASN A 219 -19.78 9.51 23.06
N ASP A 220 -20.21 10.03 21.91
CA ASP A 220 -20.33 11.46 21.62
C ASP A 220 -21.77 11.81 21.24
#